data_AF-A0A0C1R4V5-F1
#
_entry.id   AF-A0A0C1R4V5-F1
#
_cell.length_a   1.000
_cell.length_b   1.000
_cell.length_c   1.000
_cell.angle_alpha   90.00
_cell.angle_beta   90.00
_cell.angle_gamma   90.00
#
_symmetry.space_group_name_H-M   'P 1'
#
loop_
_entity.id
_entity.type
_entity.pdbx_description
1 polymer ?
#
loop_
_entity_poly.entity_id
_entity_poly.type
_entity_poly.pdbx_seq_one_letter_code
_entity_poly.pdbx_strand_id
1 'polypeptide(L)'
;MKFWKHIEIGLTNFGQNLNSIHQRHIEHHEESISLGLIGDEEKLRMLKRELYCEVRLSSPDPQKILNLTSAIETLEQLKQAEFDRKQAQLKHSYTFPVQLEVFTNTTIFLAIALVIVSYLGAFTCGNSRSQFCSNARVFPSQVEQFFKD
;
A
#
# COMPACT_ATOMS: atom_id res chain seq x y z
N MET A 1 -12.66 22.45 -37.35
CA MET A 1 -12.86 21.05 -37.85
C MET A 1 -11.64 20.12 -37.70
N LYS A 2 -10.55 20.46 -36.99
CA LYS A 2 -9.37 19.55 -36.82
C LYS A 2 -9.38 18.73 -35.52
N PHE A 3 -10.04 19.22 -34.46
CA PHE A 3 -10.06 18.57 -33.15
C PHE A 3 -10.75 17.20 -33.14
N TRP A 4 -11.89 17.07 -33.84
CA TRP A 4 -12.65 15.82 -33.91
C TRP A 4 -11.88 14.66 -34.55
N LYS A 5 -11.06 14.92 -35.58
CA LYS A 5 -10.21 13.88 -36.21
C LYS A 5 -9.14 13.34 -35.27
N HIS A 6 -8.57 14.18 -34.40
CA HIS A 6 -7.54 13.73 -33.45
C HIS A 6 -8.12 12.87 -32.33
N ILE A 7 -9.36 13.15 -31.89
CA ILE A 7 -10.05 12.35 -30.88
C ILE A 7 -10.42 10.97 -31.45
N GLU A 8 -10.91 10.92 -32.68
CA GLU A 8 -11.29 9.66 -33.34
C GLU A 8 -10.08 8.75 -33.61
N ILE A 9 -8.95 9.32 -34.02
CA ILE A 9 -7.68 8.59 -34.18
C ILE A 9 -7.12 8.13 -32.82
N GLY A 10 -7.27 8.94 -31.77
CA GLY A 10 -6.87 8.57 -30.41
C GLY A 10 -7.70 7.41 -29.85
N LEU A 11 -9.02 7.44 -30.05
CA LEU A 11 -9.94 6.39 -29.57
C LEU A 11 -9.72 5.05 -30.29
N THR A 12 -9.50 5.08 -31.61
CA THR A 12 -9.25 3.87 -32.40
C THR A 12 -7.92 3.22 -32.02
N ASN A 13 -6.86 4.02 -31.85
CA ASN A 13 -5.57 3.52 -31.35
C ASN A 13 -5.67 2.98 -29.92
N PHE A 14 -6.43 3.63 -29.04
CA PHE A 14 -6.63 3.15 -27.67
C PHE A 14 -7.42 1.84 -27.62
N GLY A 15 -8.49 1.72 -28.41
CA GLY A 15 -9.28 0.50 -28.53
C GLY A 15 -8.48 -0.67 -29.09
N GLN A 16 -7.67 -0.43 -30.14
CA GLN A 16 -6.78 -1.45 -30.70
C GLN A 16 -5.70 -1.88 -29.70
N ASN A 17 -5.13 -0.94 -28.95
CA ASN A 17 -4.09 -1.26 -27.97
C ASN A 17 -4.66 -2.05 -26.79
N LEU A 18 -5.84 -1.67 -26.28
CA LEU A 18 -6.57 -2.42 -25.25
C LEU A 18 -6.90 -3.85 -25.69
N ASN A 19 -7.38 -4.01 -26.93
CA ASN A 19 -7.68 -5.34 -27.46
C ASN A 19 -6.42 -6.21 -27.56
N SER A 20 -5.30 -5.62 -27.98
CA SER A 20 -4.01 -6.32 -28.06
C SER A 20 -3.42 -6.69 -26.70
N ILE A 21 -3.70 -5.90 -25.66
CA ILE A 21 -3.29 -6.17 -24.27
C ILE A 21 -4.16 -7.28 -23.69
N HIS A 22 -5.48 -7.21 -23.92
CA HIS A 22 -6.41 -8.24 -23.47
C HIS A 22 -6.09 -9.61 -24.08
N GLN A 23 -5.84 -9.65 -25.39
CA GLN A 23 -5.50 -10.88 -26.10
C GLN A 23 -4.16 -11.46 -25.63
N ARG A 24 -3.15 -10.62 -25.38
CA ARG A 24 -1.88 -11.05 -24.75
C ARG A 24 -2.07 -11.60 -23.34
N HIS A 25 -2.98 -11.04 -22.54
CA HIS A 25 -3.29 -11.61 -21.22
C HIS A 25 -3.91 -13.00 -21.32
N ILE A 26 -4.77 -13.24 -22.30
CA ILE A 26 -5.37 -14.56 -22.53
C ILE A 26 -4.30 -15.56 -22.99
N GLU A 27 -3.46 -15.19 -23.95
CA GLU A 27 -2.38 -16.06 -24.46
C GLU A 27 -1.36 -16.39 -23.37
N HIS A 28 -0.90 -15.40 -22.59
CA HIS A 28 -0.02 -15.66 -21.44
C HIS A 28 -0.69 -16.46 -20.33
N HIS A 29 -2.00 -16.33 -20.16
CA HIS A 29 -2.75 -17.14 -19.19
C HIS A 29 -2.81 -18.60 -19.64
N GLU A 30 -3.13 -18.87 -20.90
CA GLU A 30 -3.12 -20.22 -21.47
C GLU A 30 -1.70 -20.84 -21.45
N GLU A 31 -0.68 -20.05 -21.77
CA GLU A 31 0.72 -20.46 -21.68
C GLU A 31 1.09 -20.81 -20.23
N SER A 32 0.72 -19.97 -19.26
CA SER A 32 0.97 -20.24 -17.83
C SER A 32 0.26 -21.51 -17.34
N ILE A 33 -0.96 -21.79 -17.85
CA ILE A 33 -1.67 -23.04 -17.58
C ILE A 33 -0.93 -24.23 -18.19
N SER A 34 -0.49 -24.13 -19.45
CA SER A 34 0.22 -25.20 -20.16
C SER A 34 1.59 -25.52 -19.53
N LEU A 35 2.25 -24.52 -18.93
CA LEU A 35 3.52 -24.66 -18.22
C LEU A 35 3.35 -25.12 -16.76
N GLY A 36 2.11 -25.33 -16.29
CA GLY A 36 1.82 -25.70 -14.90
C GLY A 36 2.05 -24.56 -13.90
N LEU A 37 2.30 -23.34 -14.38
CA LEU A 37 2.45 -22.10 -13.61
C LEU A 37 1.08 -21.50 -13.29
N ILE A 38 0.15 -22.34 -12.87
CA ILE A 38 -1.18 -21.93 -12.45
C ILE A 38 -1.06 -21.30 -11.05
N GLY A 39 -1.60 -20.09 -10.89
CA GLY A 39 -1.66 -19.44 -9.58
C GLY A 39 -2.44 -20.29 -8.58
N ASP A 40 -2.04 -20.27 -7.31
CA ASP A 40 -2.65 -21.16 -6.31
C ASP A 40 -4.14 -20.91 -6.11
N GLU A 41 -4.63 -19.68 -6.33
CA GLU A 41 -6.07 -19.37 -6.33
C GLU A 41 -6.84 -20.06 -7.47
N GLU A 42 -6.24 -20.10 -8.65
CA GLU A 42 -6.78 -20.73 -9.85
C GLU A 42 -6.82 -22.26 -9.67
N LYS A 43 -5.74 -22.84 -9.11
CA LYS A 43 -5.71 -24.26 -8.71
C LYS A 43 -6.83 -24.59 -7.73
N LEU A 44 -7.00 -23.77 -6.70
CA LEU A 44 -8.03 -23.96 -5.68
C LEU A 44 -9.44 -23.88 -6.27
N ARG A 45 -9.66 -22.96 -7.21
CA ARG A 45 -10.92 -22.83 -7.96
C ARG A 45 -11.20 -24.07 -8.81
N MET A 46 -10.19 -24.57 -9.52
CA MET A 46 -10.31 -25.78 -10.35
C MET A 46 -10.59 -27.02 -9.51
N LEU A 47 -9.85 -27.21 -8.40
CA LEU A 47 -10.05 -28.35 -7.50
C LEU A 47 -11.42 -28.32 -6.82
N LYS A 48 -11.89 -27.16 -6.35
CA LYS A 48 -13.24 -27.01 -5.77
C LYS A 48 -14.33 -27.31 -6.81
N ARG A 49 -14.14 -26.89 -8.06
CA ARG A 49 -15.05 -27.21 -9.16
C ARG A 49 -15.07 -28.71 -9.43
N GLU A 50 -13.90 -29.34 -9.49
CA GLU A 50 -13.80 -30.78 -9.73
C GLU A 50 -14.45 -31.57 -8.60
N LEU A 51 -14.23 -31.17 -7.34
CA LEU A 51 -14.90 -31.75 -6.17
C LEU A 51 -16.42 -31.61 -6.27
N TYR A 52 -16.92 -30.43 -6.63
CA TYR A 52 -18.36 -30.21 -6.79
C TYR A 52 -18.97 -31.07 -7.90
N CYS A 53 -18.26 -31.21 -9.04
CA CYS A 53 -18.67 -32.08 -10.12
C CYS A 53 -18.70 -33.55 -9.68
N GLU A 54 -17.66 -34.02 -8.99
CA GLU A 54 -17.51 -35.40 -8.54
C GLU A 54 -18.61 -35.80 -7.55
N VAL A 55 -18.93 -34.94 -6.58
CA VAL A 55 -20.00 -35.15 -5.60
C VAL A 55 -21.38 -35.20 -6.26
N ARG A 56 -21.54 -34.53 -7.41
CA ARG A 56 -22.81 -34.44 -8.14
C ARG A 56 -23.00 -35.57 -9.16
N LEU A 57 -21.98 -36.41 -9.39
CA LEU A 57 -22.11 -37.61 -10.22
C LEU A 57 -23.05 -38.62 -9.55
N SER A 58 -23.81 -39.38 -10.34
CA SER A 58 -24.71 -40.42 -9.82
C SER A 58 -23.98 -41.58 -9.16
N SER A 59 -22.69 -41.77 -9.46
CA SER A 59 -21.79 -42.72 -8.79
C SER A 59 -20.50 -42.00 -8.40
N PRO A 60 -20.47 -41.29 -7.27
CA PRO A 60 -19.28 -40.56 -6.84
C PRO A 60 -18.17 -41.54 -6.47
N ASP A 61 -16.93 -41.25 -6.87
CA ASP A 61 -15.76 -41.97 -6.38
C ASP A 61 -15.34 -41.41 -5.00
N PRO A 62 -15.54 -42.15 -3.90
CA PRO A 62 -15.20 -41.67 -2.56
C PRO A 62 -13.70 -41.45 -2.38
N GLN A 63 -12.85 -42.20 -3.09
CA GLN A 63 -11.41 -42.08 -3.00
C GLN A 63 -10.93 -40.81 -3.70
N LYS A 64 -11.51 -40.48 -4.84
CA LYS A 64 -11.24 -39.23 -5.55
C LYS A 64 -11.72 -38.01 -4.76
N ILE A 65 -12.88 -38.09 -4.12
CA ILE A 65 -13.41 -37.02 -3.23
C ILE A 65 -12.45 -36.76 -2.05
N LEU A 66 -11.95 -37.81 -1.40
CA LEU A 66 -10.96 -37.70 -0.31
C LEU A 66 -9.66 -37.04 -0.78
N ASN A 67 -9.15 -37.46 -1.93
CA ASN A 67 -7.94 -36.89 -2.52
C ASN A 67 -8.12 -35.41 -2.87
N LEU A 68 -9.26 -35.03 -3.46
CA LEU A 68 -9.57 -33.64 -3.79
C LEU A 68 -9.73 -32.78 -2.53
N THR A 69 -10.37 -33.31 -1.50
CA THR A 69 -10.58 -32.59 -0.23
C THR A 69 -9.26 -32.33 0.48
N SER A 70 -8.38 -33.34 0.58
CA SER A 70 -7.05 -33.17 1.18
C SER A 70 -6.14 -32.24 0.38
N ALA A 71 -6.20 -32.29 -0.96
CA ALA A 71 -5.48 -31.35 -1.82
C ALA A 71 -5.95 -29.90 -1.64
N ILE A 72 -7.25 -29.66 -1.47
CA ILE A 72 -7.79 -28.32 -1.19
C ILE A 72 -7.32 -27.82 0.18
N GLU A 73 -7.41 -28.65 1.22
CA GLU A 73 -7.03 -28.27 2.58
C GLU A 73 -5.55 -27.89 2.69
N THR A 74 -4.67 -28.68 2.09
CA THR A 74 -3.22 -28.39 2.08
C THR A 74 -2.90 -27.10 1.34
N LEU A 75 -3.55 -26.83 0.21
CA LEU A 75 -3.39 -25.56 -0.52
C LEU A 75 -3.93 -24.36 0.26
N GLU A 76 -5.05 -24.51 0.97
CA GLU A 76 -5.59 -23.44 1.82
C GLU A 76 -4.65 -23.13 2.99
N GLN A 77 -4.07 -24.15 3.63
CA GLN A 77 -3.08 -23.99 4.69
C GLN A 77 -1.82 -23.28 4.20
N LEU A 78 -1.30 -23.65 3.02
CA LEU A 78 -0.16 -22.99 2.39
C LEU A 78 -0.44 -21.51 2.11
N LYS A 79 -1.62 -21.21 1.56
CA LYS A 79 -2.05 -19.83 1.29
C LYS A 79 -2.13 -19.01 2.57
N GLN A 80 -2.70 -19.57 3.63
CA GLN A 80 -2.81 -18.92 4.93
C GLN A 80 -1.41 -18.61 5.51
N ALA A 81 -0.50 -19.58 5.45
CA ALA A 81 0.87 -19.42 5.92
C ALA A 81 1.65 -18.36 5.12
N GLU A 82 1.44 -18.27 3.81
CA GLU A 82 2.02 -17.19 3.00
C GLU A 82 1.46 -15.82 3.35
N PHE A 83 0.15 -15.72 3.57
CA PHE A 83 -0.48 -14.47 3.99
C PHE A 83 0.09 -14.00 5.33
N ASP A 84 0.22 -14.91 6.31
CA ASP A 84 0.79 -14.61 7.62
C ASP A 84 2.27 -14.17 7.51
N ARG A 85 3.06 -14.83 6.65
CA ARG A 85 4.44 -14.42 6.35
C ARG A 85 4.52 -13.03 5.74
N LYS A 86 3.68 -12.73 4.75
CA LYS A 86 3.61 -11.39 4.13
C LYS A 86 3.16 -10.33 5.15
N GLN A 87 2.21 -10.66 6.00
CA GLN A 87 1.74 -9.76 7.04
C GLN A 87 2.82 -9.52 8.10
N ALA A 88 3.61 -10.53 8.47
CA ALA A 88 4.75 -10.39 9.36
C ALA A 88 5.84 -9.50 8.74
N GLN A 89 6.15 -9.68 7.45
CA GLN A 89 7.08 -8.81 6.72
C GLN A 89 6.60 -7.36 6.73
N LEU A 90 5.32 -7.12 6.43
CA LEU A 90 4.74 -5.78 6.50
C LEU A 90 4.84 -5.20 7.92
N LYS A 91 4.50 -5.97 8.96
CA LYS A 91 4.63 -5.52 10.35
C LYS A 91 6.05 -5.07 10.67
N HIS A 92 7.08 -5.83 10.25
CA HIS A 92 8.48 -5.43 10.42
C HIS A 92 8.81 -4.12 9.69
N SER A 93 8.30 -3.95 8.47
CA SER A 93 8.48 -2.72 7.68
C SER A 93 7.80 -1.50 8.31
N TYR A 94 6.66 -1.67 8.99
CA TYR A 94 5.91 -0.57 9.62
C TYR A 94 6.37 -0.22 11.04
N THR A 95 7.02 -1.14 11.76
CA THR A 95 7.39 -0.89 13.17
C THR A 95 8.42 0.22 13.39
N PHE A 96 9.30 0.50 12.43
CA PHE A 96 10.30 1.56 12.53
C PHE A 96 9.85 2.95 12.02
N PRO A 97 9.23 3.10 10.83
CA PRO A 97 8.90 4.42 10.30
C PRO A 97 7.79 5.13 11.08
N VAL A 98 6.82 4.39 11.63
CA VAL A 98 5.70 4.98 12.39
C VAL A 98 6.19 5.61 13.70
N GLN A 99 7.19 5.01 14.37
CA GLN A 99 7.77 5.59 15.57
C GLN A 99 8.56 6.86 15.24
N LEU A 100 9.31 6.85 14.13
CA LEU A 100 10.05 8.02 13.65
C LEU A 100 9.12 9.19 13.32
N GLU A 101 8.00 8.95 12.65
CA GLU A 101 7.04 10.00 12.29
C GLU A 101 6.42 10.68 13.52
N VAL A 102 6.10 9.90 14.56
CA VAL A 102 5.59 10.44 15.83
C VAL A 102 6.66 11.27 16.55
N PHE A 103 7.93 10.82 16.57
CA PHE A 103 9.04 11.60 17.15
C PHE A 103 9.35 12.87 16.35
N THR A 104 9.30 12.83 15.02
CA THR A 104 9.54 14.03 14.19
C THR A 104 8.42 15.05 14.30
N ASN A 105 7.15 14.62 14.27
CA ASN A 105 6.03 15.56 14.36
C ASN A 105 5.93 16.20 15.75
N THR A 106 6.21 15.44 16.82
CA THR A 106 6.24 15.99 18.18
C THR A 106 7.39 16.97 18.39
N THR A 107 8.60 16.68 17.88
CA THR A 107 9.74 17.61 17.98
C THR A 107 9.54 18.88 17.16
N ILE A 108 8.97 18.78 15.96
CA ILE A 108 8.60 19.95 15.13
C ILE A 108 7.56 20.81 15.86
N PHE A 109 6.51 20.20 16.42
CA PHE A 109 5.49 20.93 17.17
C PHE A 109 6.08 21.64 18.39
N LEU A 110 6.98 20.99 19.13
CA LEU A 110 7.63 21.55 20.31
C LEU A 110 8.57 22.70 19.95
N ALA A 111 9.30 22.60 18.83
CA ALA A 111 10.13 23.68 18.30
C ALA A 111 9.28 24.90 17.90
N ILE A 112 8.17 24.69 17.18
CA ILE A 112 7.25 25.76 16.79
C ILE A 112 6.62 26.41 18.04
N ALA A 113 6.18 25.61 19.01
CA ALA A 113 5.62 26.11 20.26
C ALA A 113 6.62 26.96 21.05
N LEU A 114 7.90 26.55 21.12
CA LEU A 114 8.96 27.32 21.76
C LEU A 114 9.18 28.69 21.10
N VAL A 115 9.15 28.75 19.77
CA VAL A 115 9.27 30.02 19.03
C VAL A 115 8.07 30.93 19.31
N ILE A 116 6.85 30.40 19.23
CA ILE A 116 5.62 31.17 19.49
C ILE A 116 5.60 31.71 20.93
N VAL A 117 5.92 30.87 21.92
CA VAL A 117 5.98 31.28 23.34
C VAL A 117 7.06 32.33 23.56
N SER A 118 8.19 32.24 22.87
CA SER A 118 9.25 33.25 22.96
C SER A 118 8.83 34.60 22.39
N TYR A 119 8.13 34.62 21.25
CA TYR A 119 7.57 35.85 20.67
C TYR A 119 6.51 36.51 21.58
N LEU A 120 5.59 35.70 22.14
CA LEU A 120 4.58 36.21 23.09
C LEU A 120 5.21 36.70 24.40
N GLY A 121 6.22 35.97 24.90
CA GLY A 121 7.01 36.37 26.07
C GLY A 121 7.76 37.67 25.82
N ALA A 122 8.41 37.84 24.66
CA ALA A 122 9.11 39.07 24.30
C ALA A 122 8.17 40.28 24.20
N PHE A 123 6.98 40.11 23.62
CA PHE A 123 5.98 41.17 23.49
C PHE A 123 5.45 41.65 24.85
N THR A 124 5.18 40.72 25.77
CA THR A 124 4.71 41.05 27.14
C THR A 124 5.83 41.56 28.05
N CYS A 125 7.08 41.19 27.79
CA CYS A 125 8.24 41.55 28.60
C CYS A 125 8.72 43.00 28.45
N GLY A 126 8.22 43.78 27.48
CA GLY A 126 8.56 45.21 27.33
C GLY A 126 10.06 45.49 27.46
N ASN A 127 10.46 46.35 28.41
CA ASN A 127 11.87 46.67 28.78
C ASN A 127 12.35 46.00 30.09
N SER A 128 11.65 44.98 30.59
CA SER A 128 12.04 44.26 31.80
C SER A 128 13.44 43.62 31.67
N ARG A 129 14.22 43.67 32.74
CA ARG A 129 15.60 43.11 32.85
C ARG A 129 15.65 41.69 33.42
N SER A 130 14.51 41.01 33.57
CA SER A 130 14.52 39.64 34.10
C SER A 130 15.25 38.69 33.15
N GLN A 131 15.92 37.68 33.71
CA GLN A 131 16.71 36.70 32.95
C GLN A 131 15.84 35.93 31.93
N PHE A 132 14.56 35.70 32.28
CA PHE A 132 13.55 35.15 31.38
C PHE A 132 13.26 36.07 30.18
N CYS A 133 13.02 37.37 30.44
CA CYS A 133 12.74 38.35 29.38
C CYS A 133 13.95 38.60 28.48
N SER A 134 15.16 38.53 29.03
CA SER A 134 16.39 38.58 28.24
C SER A 134 16.47 37.42 27.26
N ASN A 135 16.24 36.19 27.73
CA ASN A 135 16.30 35.00 26.88
C ASN A 135 15.16 34.98 25.84
N ALA A 136 13.95 35.40 26.23
CA ALA A 136 12.79 35.47 25.32
C ALA A 136 13.00 36.44 24.15
N ARG A 137 13.84 37.48 24.28
CA ARG A 137 14.19 38.42 23.18
C ARG A 137 15.30 37.90 22.25
N VAL A 138 16.15 36.99 22.72
CA VAL A 138 17.28 36.47 21.91
C VAL A 138 16.78 35.55 20.80
N PHE A 139 15.79 34.70 21.08
CA PHE A 139 15.21 33.81 20.08
C PHE A 139 14.59 34.52 18.86
N PRO A 140 13.67 35.50 19.01
CA PRO A 140 13.07 36.19 17.86
C PRO A 140 14.09 36.98 17.04
N SER A 141 15.08 37.59 17.69
CA SER A 141 16.12 38.35 16.97
C SER A 141 17.07 37.47 16.14
N GLN A 142 17.38 36.25 16.62
CA GLN A 142 18.14 35.27 15.83
C GLN A 142 17.33 34.70 14.66
N VAL A 143 16.03 34.46 14.86
CA VAL A 143 15.13 34.02 13.79
C VAL A 143 15.00 35.10 12.70
N GLU A 144 14.79 36.36 13.08
CA GLU A 144 14.73 37.47 12.12
C GLU A 144 16.03 37.66 11.33
N GLN A 145 17.20 37.43 11.94
CA GLN A 145 18.47 37.46 11.22
C GLN A 145 18.62 36.32 10.21
N PHE A 146 18.06 35.15 10.50
CA PHE A 146 18.12 33.98 9.62
C PHE A 146 17.27 34.15 8.35
N PHE A 147 16.13 34.84 8.43
CA PHE A 147 15.21 35.08 7.30
C PHE A 147 15.46 36.43 6.59
N LYS A 148 16.57 37.11 6.88
CA LYS A 148 16.87 38.44 6.32
C LYS A 148 17.68 38.42 5.02
N ASP A 149 18.13 37.24 4.59
CA ASP A 149 18.67 36.94 3.25
C ASP A 149 17.63 36.17 2.41
#